data_AF-A0A2P6SMR6-F1
#
_entry.id   AF-A0A2P6SMR6-F1
#
_cell.length_a   1.000
_cell.length_b   1.000
_cell.length_c   1.000
_cell.angle_alpha   90.00
_cell.angle_beta   90.00
_cell.angle_gamma   90.00
#
_symmetry.space_group_name_H-M   'P 1'
#
loop_
_entity.id
_entity.type
_entity.pdbx_description
1 polymer ?
#
loop_
_entity_poly.entity_id
_entity_poly.type
_entity_poly.pdbx_seq_one_letter_code
_entity_poly.pdbx_strand_id
1 'polypeptide(L)'
;MASKMNQSLLPEIGPDGLAREASVVTYTEKVIEEEQHRLRKYIEENYSKIRDVEREFASLSMEMKLTAGPKKSALEHLRKKIEMATERIHAAKLKEDQAKKAWEAAAKVVKDEEAIKQKLCEDLNSLVQESSNTQFSRLEELKRRLEALNPTRSSASVSLDGNSMGLAQSVTTPDSSQVPGGVTGNIPNQGNAGNVPVMNGNNQQLPVEGEGRGKKKTQFHGRGKGLGAVPKGRGPPAPGWTGSGFDVDGRN
;
A
#
# COMPACT_ATOMS: atom_id res chain seq x y z
N MET A 1 -62.24 -16.14 34.09
CA MET A 1 -63.49 -16.93 34.17
C MET A 1 -64.63 -16.08 33.68
N ALA A 2 -65.34 -16.51 32.64
CA ALA A 2 -66.58 -15.88 32.18
C ALA A 2 -67.47 -16.99 31.63
N SER A 3 -68.70 -17.10 32.14
CA SER A 3 -69.62 -18.18 31.76
C SER A 3 -70.05 -18.01 30.31
N LYS A 4 -69.53 -18.85 29.41
CA LYS A 4 -70.10 -19.06 28.09
C LYS A 4 -71.36 -19.91 28.25
N MET A 5 -72.43 -19.28 28.76
CA MET A 5 -73.77 -19.87 28.87
C MET A 5 -74.15 -20.52 27.53
N ASN A 6 -74.77 -21.70 27.58
CA ASN A 6 -75.07 -22.52 26.39
C ASN A 6 -76.02 -21.80 25.42
N GLN A 7 -75.48 -21.10 24.43
CA GLN A 7 -76.23 -20.26 23.49
C GLN A 7 -76.87 -21.02 22.31
N SER A 8 -76.82 -22.37 22.27
CA SER A 8 -77.37 -23.14 21.14
C SER A 8 -78.16 -24.40 21.51
N LEU A 9 -78.82 -24.43 22.68
CA LEU A 9 -79.91 -25.39 22.93
C LEU A 9 -81.21 -24.89 22.25
N LEU A 10 -81.11 -24.67 20.93
CA LEU A 10 -82.23 -24.28 20.09
C LEU A 10 -83.04 -25.55 19.78
N PRO A 11 -84.37 -25.58 20.04
CA PRO A 11 -85.17 -26.78 19.79
C PRO A 11 -85.11 -27.22 18.33
N GLU A 12 -84.85 -28.50 18.10
CA GLU A 12 -84.87 -29.08 16.76
C GLU A 12 -86.33 -29.39 16.40
N ILE A 13 -86.84 -28.77 15.35
CA ILE A 13 -88.22 -28.95 14.90
C ILE A 13 -88.27 -30.21 14.05
N GLY A 14 -88.98 -31.23 14.55
CA GLY A 14 -89.16 -32.48 13.81
C GLY A 14 -89.99 -32.28 12.54
N PRO A 15 -89.99 -33.26 11.62
CA PRO A 15 -90.86 -33.24 10.43
C PRO A 15 -92.36 -33.32 10.78
N ASP A 16 -92.69 -33.55 12.06
CA ASP A 16 -94.01 -33.49 12.68
C ASP A 16 -94.41 -32.06 13.12
N GLY A 17 -93.51 -31.08 13.00
CA GLY A 17 -93.73 -29.68 13.43
C GLY A 17 -93.59 -29.46 14.93
N LEU A 18 -93.17 -30.48 15.70
CA LEU A 18 -93.00 -30.38 17.14
C LEU A 18 -91.57 -29.98 17.51
N ALA A 19 -91.44 -28.98 18.37
CA ALA A 19 -90.16 -28.55 18.91
C ALA A 19 -89.65 -29.57 19.93
N ARG A 20 -88.56 -30.29 19.60
CA ARG A 20 -87.89 -31.20 20.54
C ARG A 20 -86.74 -30.47 21.22
N GLU A 21 -86.66 -30.57 22.54
CA GLU A 21 -85.53 -30.04 23.29
C GLU A 21 -84.24 -30.73 22.82
N ALA A 22 -83.25 -29.94 22.41
CA ALA A 22 -81.93 -30.45 22.12
C ALA A 22 -81.34 -31.03 23.41
N SER A 23 -81.19 -32.36 23.47
CA SER A 23 -80.68 -33.05 24.65
C SER A 23 -79.32 -32.48 25.04
N VAL A 24 -79.11 -32.24 26.34
CA VAL A 24 -77.80 -31.80 26.86
C VAL A 24 -76.70 -32.77 26.41
N VAL A 25 -77.02 -34.07 26.32
CA VAL A 25 -76.10 -35.12 25.85
C VAL A 25 -75.66 -34.88 24.40
N THR A 26 -76.60 -34.67 23.46
CA THR A 26 -76.27 -34.47 22.04
C THR A 26 -75.53 -33.15 21.78
N TYR A 27 -75.84 -32.10 22.55
CA TYR A 27 -75.06 -30.86 22.54
C TYR A 27 -73.62 -31.08 23.04
N THR A 28 -73.42 -31.80 24.16
CA THR A 28 -72.06 -32.09 24.67
C THR A 28 -71.27 -32.99 23.73
N GLU A 29 -71.92 -33.96 23.08
CA GLU A 29 -71.31 -34.85 22.10
C GLU A 29 -70.80 -34.08 20.90
N LYS A 30 -71.60 -33.17 20.33
CA LYS A 30 -71.18 -32.27 19.25
C LYS A 30 -69.98 -31.40 19.63
N VAL A 31 -69.96 -30.81 20.84
CA VAL A 31 -68.82 -30.00 21.31
C VAL A 31 -67.55 -30.85 21.45
N ILE A 32 -67.67 -32.10 21.91
CA ILE A 32 -66.55 -33.05 21.98
C ILE A 32 -66.06 -33.41 20.58
N GLU A 33 -66.94 -33.67 19.62
CA GLU A 33 -66.57 -33.95 18.22
C GLU A 33 -65.83 -32.77 17.57
N GLU A 34 -66.31 -31.55 17.76
CA GLU A 34 -65.69 -30.33 17.24
C GLU A 34 -64.26 -30.13 17.81
N GLU A 35 -64.07 -30.26 19.13
CA GLU A 35 -62.74 -30.14 19.74
C GLU A 35 -61.82 -31.34 19.40
N GLN A 36 -62.36 -32.56 19.25
CA GLN A 36 -61.59 -33.73 18.77
C GLN A 36 -61.15 -33.55 17.31
N HIS A 37 -61.99 -32.97 16.45
CA HIS A 37 -61.62 -32.62 15.07
C HIS A 37 -60.54 -31.52 15.06
N ARG A 38 -60.72 -30.47 15.87
CA ARG A 38 -59.74 -29.38 16.03
C ARG A 38 -58.39 -29.88 16.52
N LEU A 39 -58.37 -30.76 17.52
CA LEU A 39 -57.15 -31.36 18.07
C LEU A 39 -56.43 -32.22 17.03
N ARG A 40 -57.16 -33.05 16.27
CA ARG A 40 -56.58 -33.85 15.18
C ARG A 40 -55.92 -32.97 14.12
N LYS A 41 -56.60 -31.90 13.69
CA LYS A 41 -56.04 -30.92 12.73
C LYS A 41 -54.78 -30.22 13.28
N TYR A 42 -54.80 -29.81 14.54
CA TYR A 42 -53.64 -29.19 15.20
C TYR A 42 -52.45 -30.16 15.28
N ILE A 43 -52.69 -31.44 15.63
CA ILE A 43 -51.67 -32.48 15.70
C ILE A 43 -51.07 -32.73 14.30
N GLU A 44 -51.91 -32.88 13.27
CA GLU A 44 -51.47 -33.06 11.88
C GLU A 44 -50.62 -31.88 11.39
N GLU A 45 -51.04 -30.65 11.66
CA GLU A 45 -50.31 -29.43 11.29
C GLU A 45 -48.93 -29.37 11.98
N ASN A 46 -48.85 -29.73 13.26
CA ASN A 46 -47.57 -29.79 13.98
C ASN A 46 -46.65 -30.90 13.45
N TYR A 47 -47.18 -32.10 13.15
CA TYR A 47 -46.39 -33.16 12.52
C TYR A 47 -45.96 -32.83 11.08
N SER A 48 -46.71 -32.00 10.35
CA SER A 48 -46.22 -31.43 9.09
C SER A 48 -45.03 -30.50 9.35
N LYS A 49 -45.19 -29.51 10.22
CA LYS A 49 -44.13 -28.53 10.56
C LYS A 49 -42.85 -29.18 11.05
N ILE A 50 -42.95 -30.20 11.91
CA ILE A 50 -41.78 -30.98 12.37
C ILE A 50 -41.06 -31.63 11.19
N ARG A 51 -41.79 -32.34 10.32
CA ARG A 51 -41.20 -32.97 9.12
C ARG A 51 -40.63 -31.95 8.14
N ASP A 52 -41.18 -30.74 8.08
CA ASP A 52 -40.69 -29.67 7.21
C ASP A 52 -39.33 -29.16 7.72
N VAL A 53 -39.23 -28.86 9.02
CA VAL A 53 -37.97 -28.49 9.71
C VAL A 53 -36.92 -29.60 9.64
N GLU A 54 -37.31 -30.87 9.79
CA GLU A 54 -36.41 -32.02 9.65
C GLU A 54 -35.80 -32.10 8.24
N ARG A 55 -36.58 -31.83 7.18
CA ARG A 55 -36.07 -31.78 5.80
C ARG A 55 -35.15 -30.60 5.56
N GLU A 56 -35.47 -29.42 6.10
CA GLU A 56 -34.57 -28.25 6.03
C GLU A 56 -33.25 -28.50 6.76
N PHE A 57 -33.30 -29.08 7.96
CA PHE A 57 -32.10 -29.44 8.72
C PHE A 57 -31.23 -30.48 8.01
N ALA A 58 -31.85 -31.50 7.40
CA ALA A 58 -31.14 -32.49 6.59
C ALA A 58 -30.47 -31.87 5.36
N SER A 59 -31.17 -30.94 4.68
CA SER A 59 -30.65 -30.17 3.54
C SER A 59 -29.44 -29.33 3.95
N LEU A 60 -29.58 -28.53 5.02
CA LEU A 60 -28.50 -27.69 5.55
C LEU A 60 -27.28 -28.51 6.00
N SER A 61 -27.50 -29.67 6.64
CA SER A 61 -26.43 -30.60 7.02
C SER A 61 -25.66 -31.12 5.81
N MET A 62 -26.36 -31.40 4.70
CA MET A 62 -25.73 -31.83 3.45
C MET A 62 -24.92 -30.69 2.81
N GLU A 63 -25.48 -29.48 2.74
CA GLU A 63 -24.80 -28.30 2.20
C GLU A 63 -23.51 -27.99 2.98
N MET A 64 -23.57 -28.02 4.31
CA MET A 64 -22.38 -27.84 5.17
C MET A 64 -21.30 -28.89 4.88
N LYS A 65 -21.66 -30.16 4.67
CA LYS A 65 -20.71 -31.23 4.34
C LYS A 65 -20.08 -31.03 2.96
N LEU A 66 -20.87 -30.68 1.95
CA LEU A 66 -20.38 -30.45 0.58
C LEU A 66 -19.47 -29.22 0.49
N THR A 67 -19.76 -28.16 1.24
CA THR A 67 -18.99 -26.90 1.22
C THR A 67 -17.77 -26.90 2.15
N ALA A 68 -17.70 -27.79 3.15
CA ALA A 68 -16.60 -27.83 4.12
C ALA A 68 -15.22 -28.01 3.47
N GLY A 69 -15.11 -28.88 2.46
CA GLY A 69 -13.86 -29.16 1.76
C GLY A 69 -13.29 -27.94 1.03
N PRO A 70 -14.02 -27.35 0.06
CA PRO A 70 -13.60 -26.14 -0.63
C PRO A 70 -13.30 -24.97 0.32
N LYS A 71 -14.14 -24.75 1.34
CA LYS A 71 -13.96 -23.68 2.34
C LYS A 71 -12.67 -23.88 3.15
N LYS A 72 -12.41 -25.11 3.62
CA LYS A 72 -11.17 -25.45 4.35
C LYS A 72 -9.93 -25.30 3.48
N SER A 73 -10.00 -25.73 2.21
CA SER A 73 -8.90 -25.59 1.24
C SER A 73 -8.55 -24.12 0.97
N ALA A 74 -9.56 -23.27 0.79
CA ALA A 74 -9.37 -21.83 0.59
C ALA A 74 -8.71 -21.15 1.81
N LEU A 75 -9.16 -21.47 3.03
CA LEU A 75 -8.56 -20.95 4.27
C LEU A 75 -7.10 -21.40 4.45
N GLU A 76 -6.81 -22.67 4.19
CA GLU A 76 -5.46 -23.23 4.28
C GLU A 76 -4.50 -22.62 3.24
N HIS A 77 -4.98 -22.36 2.02
CA HIS A 77 -4.22 -21.66 0.98
C HIS A 77 -3.92 -20.21 1.37
N LEU A 78 -4.88 -19.49 1.98
CA LEU A 78 -4.66 -18.14 2.51
C LEU A 78 -3.65 -18.15 3.66
N ARG A 79 -3.73 -19.11 4.59
CA ARG A 79 -2.76 -19.31 5.68
C ARG A 79 -1.33 -19.45 5.13
N LYS A 80 -1.12 -20.36 4.17
CA LYS A 80 0.19 -20.57 3.52
C LYS A 80 0.69 -19.33 2.78
N LYS A 81 -0.20 -18.56 2.15
CA LYS A 81 0.16 -17.27 1.53
C LYS A 81 0.64 -16.23 2.54
N ILE A 82 0.02 -16.17 3.72
CA ILE A 82 0.42 -15.28 4.82
C ILE A 82 1.78 -15.70 5.39
N GLU A 83 1.99 -16.99 5.60
CA GLU A 83 3.26 -17.57 6.07
C GLU A 83 4.43 -17.21 5.12
N MET A 84 4.32 -17.56 3.84
CA MET A 84 5.32 -17.20 2.83
C MET A 84 5.51 -15.68 2.66
N ALA A 85 4.47 -14.87 2.90
CA ALA A 85 4.61 -13.41 2.88
C ALA A 85 5.38 -12.90 4.10
N THR A 86 5.19 -13.52 5.27
CA THR A 86 5.87 -13.18 6.51
C THR A 86 7.36 -13.51 6.43
N GLU A 87 7.72 -14.68 5.88
CA GLU A 87 9.11 -15.05 5.57
C GLU A 87 9.78 -14.08 4.60
N ARG A 88 9.07 -13.67 3.52
CA ARG A 88 9.56 -12.66 2.57
C ARG A 88 9.77 -11.30 3.23
N ILE A 89 8.89 -10.87 4.13
CA ILE A 89 9.06 -9.63 4.91
C ILE A 89 10.29 -9.75 5.82
N HIS A 90 10.49 -10.86 6.51
CA HIS A 90 11.66 -11.07 7.36
C HIS A 90 12.97 -11.03 6.56
N ALA A 91 13.03 -11.70 5.41
CA ALA A 91 14.18 -11.67 4.52
C ALA A 91 14.44 -10.28 3.90
N ALA A 92 13.38 -9.48 3.67
CA ALA A 92 13.52 -8.10 3.21
C ALA A 92 14.07 -7.19 4.33
N LYS A 93 13.55 -7.29 5.56
CA LYS A 93 14.05 -6.53 6.72
C LYS A 93 15.52 -6.80 7.01
N LEU A 94 15.97 -8.05 6.96
CA LEU A 94 17.38 -8.38 7.15
C LEU A 94 18.29 -7.69 6.11
N LYS A 95 17.82 -7.49 4.88
CA LYS A 95 18.54 -6.75 3.83
C LYS A 95 18.47 -5.23 4.05
N GLU A 96 17.34 -4.72 4.53
CA GLU A 96 17.15 -3.33 4.93
C GLU A 96 18.15 -2.94 6.05
N ASP A 97 18.25 -3.76 7.09
CA ASP A 97 19.19 -3.55 8.21
C ASP A 97 20.66 -3.59 7.74
N GLN A 98 21.01 -4.51 6.83
CA GLN A 98 22.34 -4.58 6.24
C GLN A 98 22.67 -3.35 5.38
N ALA A 99 21.72 -2.91 4.53
CA ALA A 99 21.88 -1.71 3.72
C ALA A 99 21.99 -0.45 4.58
N LYS A 100 21.19 -0.34 5.64
CA LYS A 100 21.23 0.74 6.62
C LYS A 100 22.59 0.80 7.32
N LYS A 101 23.12 -0.33 7.81
CA LYS A 101 24.45 -0.40 8.43
C LYS A 101 25.57 0.02 7.47
N ALA A 102 25.48 -0.37 6.19
CA ALA A 102 26.44 0.04 5.17
C ALA A 102 26.36 1.55 4.87
N TRP A 103 25.14 2.10 4.82
CA TRP A 103 24.89 3.53 4.65
C TRP A 103 25.41 4.35 5.85
N GLU A 104 25.15 3.92 7.08
CA GLU A 104 25.67 4.56 8.31
C GLU A 104 27.21 4.58 8.33
N ALA A 105 27.85 3.49 7.92
CA ALA A 105 29.31 3.43 7.80
C ALA A 105 29.84 4.40 6.73
N ALA A 106 29.23 4.43 5.54
CA ALA A 106 29.62 5.36 4.48
C ALA A 106 29.40 6.83 4.87
N ALA A 107 28.27 7.14 5.51
CA ALA A 107 27.98 8.49 6.02
C ALA A 107 28.99 8.94 7.08
N LYS A 108 29.49 8.04 7.93
CA LYS A 108 30.57 8.34 8.86
C LYS A 108 31.87 8.70 8.12
N VAL A 109 32.26 7.93 7.11
CA VAL A 109 33.47 8.23 6.31
C VAL A 109 33.38 9.60 5.65
N VAL A 110 32.24 9.95 5.04
CA VAL A 110 32.04 11.29 4.46
C VAL A 110 32.22 12.38 5.51
N LYS A 111 31.64 12.22 6.71
CA LYS A 111 31.78 13.19 7.80
C LYS A 111 33.21 13.30 8.32
N ASP A 112 33.93 12.19 8.41
CA ASP A 112 35.33 12.18 8.86
C ASP A 112 36.24 12.89 7.82
N GLU A 113 36.03 12.66 6.52
CA GLU A 113 36.72 13.37 5.42
C GLU A 113 36.35 14.87 5.35
N GLU A 114 35.09 15.23 5.59
CA GLU A 114 34.66 16.64 5.68
C GLU A 114 35.34 17.37 6.84
N ALA A 115 35.53 16.69 7.99
CA ALA A 115 36.27 17.25 9.13
C ALA A 115 37.77 17.42 8.82
N ILE A 116 38.40 16.46 8.14
CA ILE A 116 39.79 16.57 7.68
C ILE A 116 39.93 17.75 6.71
N LYS A 117 39.03 17.87 5.73
CA LYS A 117 39.00 18.99 4.78
C LYS A 117 38.85 20.34 5.50
N GLN A 118 37.92 20.44 6.46
CA GLN A 118 37.71 21.67 7.23
C GLN A 118 38.97 22.08 7.98
N LYS A 119 39.64 21.12 8.65
CA LYS A 119 40.92 21.38 9.32
C LYS A 119 42.00 21.87 8.34
N LEU A 120 42.12 21.26 7.16
CA LEU A 120 43.09 21.70 6.15
C LEU A 120 42.82 23.12 5.64
N CYS A 121 41.54 23.55 5.56
CA CYS A 121 41.19 24.94 5.26
C CYS A 121 41.62 25.90 6.39
N GLU A 122 41.47 25.50 7.65
CA GLU A 122 41.88 26.27 8.83
C GLU A 122 43.42 26.38 8.95
N ASP A 123 44.14 25.27 8.73
CA ASP A 123 45.60 25.22 8.70
C ASP A 123 46.16 26.11 7.55
N LEU A 124 45.56 26.06 6.35
CA LEU A 124 45.93 26.90 5.22
C LEU A 124 45.67 28.40 5.50
N ASN A 125 44.51 28.73 6.06
CA ASN A 125 44.18 30.12 6.40
C ASN A 125 45.14 30.68 7.46
N SER A 126 45.52 29.85 8.45
CA SER A 126 46.50 30.19 9.47
C SER A 126 47.88 30.47 8.85
N LEU A 127 48.36 29.59 7.96
CA LEU A 127 49.64 29.77 7.25
C LEU A 127 49.66 31.05 6.38
N VAL A 128 48.55 31.36 5.70
CA VAL A 128 48.42 32.61 4.93
C VAL A 128 48.50 33.84 5.84
N GLN A 129 47.80 33.82 6.98
CA GLN A 129 47.83 34.91 7.94
C GLN A 129 49.21 35.07 8.60
N GLU A 130 49.87 33.98 9.01
CA GLU A 130 51.21 33.98 9.58
C GLU A 130 52.25 34.50 8.57
N SER A 131 52.18 34.06 7.32
CA SER A 131 53.05 34.54 6.24
C SER A 131 52.86 36.03 5.99
N SER A 132 51.61 36.50 5.90
CA SER A 132 51.28 37.92 5.76
C SER A 132 51.80 38.75 6.95
N ASN A 133 51.53 38.32 8.18
CA ASN A 133 52.00 38.99 9.40
C ASN A 133 53.54 39.04 9.48
N THR A 134 54.22 37.96 9.08
CA THR A 134 55.69 37.88 9.05
C THR A 134 56.29 38.82 8.00
N GLN A 135 55.72 38.85 6.79
CA GLN A 135 56.13 39.77 5.73
C GLN A 135 55.89 41.23 6.13
N PHE A 136 54.73 41.54 6.71
CA PHE A 136 54.40 42.87 7.22
C PHE A 136 55.36 43.32 8.32
N SER A 137 55.61 42.48 9.32
CA SER A 137 56.55 42.77 10.42
C SER A 137 57.96 43.07 9.90
N ARG A 138 58.42 42.32 8.88
CA ARG A 138 59.72 42.55 8.22
C ARG A 138 59.74 43.85 7.42
N LEU A 139 58.64 44.22 6.76
CA LEU A 139 58.51 45.50 6.07
C LEU A 139 58.52 46.68 7.05
N GLU A 140 57.83 46.57 8.20
CA GLU A 140 57.88 47.58 9.26
C GLU A 140 59.26 47.70 9.91
N GLU A 141 60.00 46.60 10.03
CA GLU A 141 61.39 46.64 10.50
C GLU A 141 62.30 47.34 9.49
N LEU A 142 62.20 46.99 8.20
CA LEU A 142 62.97 47.65 7.13
C LEU A 142 62.63 49.14 7.02
N LYS A 143 61.35 49.51 7.17
CA LYS A 143 60.91 50.90 7.26
C LYS A 143 61.55 51.63 8.43
N ARG A 144 61.50 51.07 9.65
CA ARG A 144 62.16 51.65 10.84
C ARG A 144 63.67 51.80 10.67
N ARG A 145 64.34 50.82 10.06
CA ARG A 145 65.78 50.89 9.73
C ARG A 145 66.07 52.00 8.69
N LEU A 146 65.23 52.16 7.67
CA LEU A 146 65.36 53.21 6.66
C LEU A 146 65.10 54.62 7.24
N GLU A 147 64.15 54.75 8.15
CA GLU A 147 63.88 55.99 8.90
C GLU A 147 65.08 56.36 9.79
N ALA A 148 65.65 55.40 10.52
CA ALA A 148 66.85 55.60 11.35
C ALA A 148 68.11 55.97 10.53
N LEU A 149 68.23 55.46 9.30
CA LEU A 149 69.31 55.83 8.37
C LEU A 149 69.09 57.18 7.66
N ASN A 150 67.95 57.84 7.87
CA ASN A 150 67.67 59.22 7.43
C ASN A 150 67.53 60.19 8.63
N PRO A 151 68.55 60.34 9.50
CA PRO A 151 68.47 61.21 10.67
C PRO A 151 68.25 62.70 10.32
N THR A 152 68.55 63.09 9.08
CA THR A 152 68.50 64.48 8.58
C THR A 152 67.11 65.00 8.24
N ARG A 153 66.02 64.21 8.36
CA ARG A 153 64.63 64.70 8.14
C ARG A 153 63.89 65.13 9.42
N SER A 154 64.60 65.30 10.53
CA SER A 154 64.06 65.87 11.78
C SER A 154 64.39 67.36 11.99
N SER A 155 65.04 68.03 11.03
CA SER A 155 65.46 69.43 11.13
C SER A 155 65.20 70.22 9.84
N ALA A 156 63.93 70.36 9.46
CA ALA A 156 63.50 71.26 8.38
C ALA A 156 62.07 71.81 8.61
N SER A 157 61.83 72.36 9.80
CA SER A 157 60.72 73.31 9.99
C SER A 157 61.12 74.68 9.44
N VAL A 158 60.98 74.88 8.12
CA VAL A 158 61.03 76.21 7.51
C VAL A 158 59.81 76.39 6.61
N SER A 159 59.03 77.41 6.93
CA SER A 159 57.84 77.81 6.19
C SER A 159 58.20 78.70 5.01
N LEU A 160 57.67 78.39 3.84
CA LEU A 160 57.41 79.29 2.71
C LEU A 160 56.33 78.55 1.89
N ASP A 161 55.05 78.89 1.99
CA ASP A 161 54.41 80.13 1.54
C ASP A 161 54.68 80.43 0.05
N GLY A 162 53.62 80.52 -0.74
CA GLY A 162 53.69 80.35 -2.20
C GLY A 162 52.33 80.05 -2.84
N ASN A 163 51.36 80.93 -2.60
CA ASN A 163 50.04 80.89 -3.20
C ASN A 163 50.07 81.02 -4.75
N SER A 164 48.98 80.56 -5.39
CA SER A 164 48.40 81.08 -6.65
C SER A 164 48.64 80.35 -7.99
N MET A 165 47.51 80.19 -8.71
CA MET A 165 47.32 79.88 -10.14
C MET A 165 47.74 78.48 -10.66
N GLY A 166 47.04 77.85 -11.60
CA GLY A 166 45.78 78.22 -12.26
C GLY A 166 45.68 77.71 -13.70
N LEU A 167 44.48 77.23 -14.07
CA LEU A 167 43.92 77.15 -15.44
C LEU A 167 44.53 76.17 -16.49
N ALA A 168 43.83 75.04 -16.63
CA ALA A 168 43.33 74.40 -17.87
C ALA A 168 44.08 74.41 -19.23
N GLN A 169 44.15 73.21 -19.83
CA GLN A 169 43.87 72.84 -21.24
C GLN A 169 43.67 71.29 -21.25
N SER A 170 42.60 70.63 -21.70
CA SER A 170 41.59 70.82 -22.76
C SER A 170 42.04 70.43 -24.18
N VAL A 171 41.90 69.14 -24.53
CA VAL A 171 41.69 68.58 -25.89
C VAL A 171 40.83 67.31 -25.70
N THR A 172 39.49 67.38 -25.76
CA THR A 172 38.59 67.04 -26.88
C THR A 172 38.62 65.61 -27.45
N THR A 173 37.41 65.02 -27.46
CA THR A 173 36.87 63.80 -28.11
C THR A 173 36.77 63.96 -29.66
N PRO A 174 36.15 63.08 -30.51
CA PRO A 174 35.22 61.94 -30.25
C PRO A 174 35.29 60.70 -31.19
N ASP A 175 34.39 59.72 -30.98
CA ASP A 175 33.61 59.01 -32.04
C ASP A 175 32.33 58.40 -31.39
N SER A 176 31.12 58.94 -31.62
CA SER A 176 30.07 58.49 -32.55
C SER A 176 29.41 57.12 -32.19
N SER A 177 28.15 56.94 -31.75
CA SER A 177 26.80 57.55 -31.96
C SER A 177 25.90 56.77 -32.93
N GLN A 178 24.77 56.18 -32.44
CA GLN A 178 23.39 56.34 -33.00
C GLN A 178 22.27 55.53 -32.27
N VAL A 179 21.02 56.02 -32.39
CA VAL A 179 19.70 55.66 -31.75
C VAL A 179 18.54 56.30 -32.58
N PRO A 180 17.18 56.22 -32.33
CA PRO A 180 16.41 55.86 -31.10
C PRO A 180 15.04 55.08 -31.27
N GLY A 181 14.27 54.95 -30.17
CA GLY A 181 12.78 54.74 -30.14
C GLY A 181 12.28 53.30 -29.92
N GLY A 182 11.11 52.96 -29.33
CA GLY A 182 9.95 53.68 -28.72
C GLY A 182 8.72 52.73 -28.64
N VAL A 183 7.59 52.96 -27.94
CA VAL A 183 7.18 53.93 -26.88
C VAL A 183 5.80 53.54 -26.26
N THR A 184 5.46 54.01 -25.04
CA THR A 184 4.12 54.02 -24.34
C THR A 184 3.36 52.73 -23.94
N GLY A 185 2.69 52.75 -22.77
CA GLY A 185 1.51 51.92 -22.46
C GLY A 185 1.21 51.69 -20.94
N ASN A 186 0.04 52.11 -20.44
CA ASN A 186 -0.42 51.90 -19.05
C ASN A 186 -1.44 50.73 -18.93
N ILE A 187 -1.31 49.89 -17.87
CA ILE A 187 -2.34 49.35 -16.91
C ILE A 187 -3.77 49.00 -17.45
N PRO A 188 -4.49 47.89 -17.06
CA PRO A 188 -4.15 46.63 -16.33
C PRO A 188 -4.75 45.30 -16.92
N ASN A 189 -4.51 44.18 -16.21
CA ASN A 189 -5.48 43.14 -15.79
C ASN A 189 -5.40 41.69 -16.39
N GLN A 190 -5.68 40.72 -15.49
CA GLN A 190 -6.12 39.32 -15.64
C GLN A 190 -5.43 38.31 -16.61
N GLY A 191 -5.25 37.08 -16.11
CA GLY A 191 -5.44 35.87 -16.94
C GLY A 191 -4.66 34.61 -16.55
N ASN A 192 -5.33 33.63 -15.94
CA ASN A 192 -5.08 32.17 -16.02
C ASN A 192 -3.68 31.65 -15.59
N ALA A 193 -3.45 31.08 -14.40
CA ALA A 193 -4.08 29.93 -13.72
C ALA A 193 -3.75 28.54 -14.32
N GLY A 194 -3.21 27.67 -13.44
CA GLY A 194 -2.86 26.26 -13.66
C GLY A 194 -1.64 25.90 -12.77
N ASN A 195 -1.74 25.25 -11.60
CA ASN A 195 -2.71 24.27 -11.10
C ASN A 195 -2.90 23.09 -12.09
N VAL A 196 -2.96 21.81 -11.71
CA VAL A 196 -3.60 21.21 -10.53
C VAL A 196 -2.83 19.92 -10.07
N PRO A 197 -3.30 18.99 -9.18
CA PRO A 197 -2.61 18.79 -7.90
C PRO A 197 -2.32 17.32 -7.49
N VAL A 198 -1.94 17.15 -6.22
CA VAL A 198 -2.17 15.93 -5.41
C VAL A 198 -3.66 15.55 -5.41
N MET A 199 -4.00 14.28 -5.64
CA MET A 199 -5.29 13.73 -5.18
C MET A 199 -5.22 12.22 -4.91
N ASN A 200 -6.02 11.80 -3.93
CA ASN A 200 -6.17 10.44 -3.43
C ASN A 200 -7.53 9.86 -3.86
N GLY A 201 -7.60 8.55 -4.15
CA GLY A 201 -8.84 7.77 -3.98
C GLY A 201 -9.72 7.39 -5.19
N ASN A 202 -9.95 6.09 -5.30
CA ASN A 202 -11.24 5.40 -5.49
C ASN A 202 -12.00 5.31 -6.85
N ASN A 203 -12.03 4.07 -7.37
CA ASN A 203 -13.19 3.30 -7.87
C ASN A 203 -13.89 3.57 -9.25
N GLN A 204 -14.15 2.44 -9.95
CA GLN A 204 -15.07 2.22 -11.10
C GLN A 204 -14.62 2.81 -12.48
N GLN A 205 -14.84 2.18 -13.65
CA GLN A 205 -15.68 1.02 -14.06
C GLN A 205 -15.15 0.35 -15.37
N LEU A 206 -15.65 -0.85 -15.72
CA LEU A 206 -15.49 -1.55 -17.03
C LEU A 206 -16.64 -1.19 -17.99
N PRO A 207 -16.51 -1.31 -19.35
CA PRO A 207 -17.03 -2.53 -20.02
C PRO A 207 -16.38 -2.93 -21.38
N VAL A 208 -16.46 -4.22 -21.76
CA VAL A 208 -17.30 -4.73 -22.89
C VAL A 208 -17.04 -6.23 -23.15
N GLU A 209 -18.09 -6.95 -23.56
CA GLU A 209 -18.12 -8.43 -23.74
C GLU A 209 -17.72 -8.91 -25.15
N GLY A 210 -17.55 -10.23 -25.31
CA GLY A 210 -17.30 -10.89 -26.60
C GLY A 210 -17.27 -12.42 -26.50
N GLU A 211 -18.43 -13.07 -26.34
CA GLU A 211 -18.56 -14.53 -26.25
C GLU A 211 -18.74 -15.20 -27.64
N GLY A 212 -18.10 -16.36 -27.92
CA GLY A 212 -18.20 -16.95 -29.28
C GLY A 212 -17.50 -18.30 -29.62
N ARG A 213 -17.78 -19.38 -28.89
CA ARG A 213 -17.72 -20.84 -29.26
C ARG A 213 -16.90 -21.33 -30.50
N GLY A 214 -15.98 -22.30 -30.32
CA GLY A 214 -15.23 -22.93 -31.46
C GLY A 214 -14.52 -24.30 -31.30
N LYS A 215 -15.16 -25.33 -30.73
CA LYS A 215 -14.91 -26.82 -30.86
C LYS A 215 -13.49 -27.41 -31.18
N LYS A 216 -12.93 -28.13 -30.18
CA LYS A 216 -12.20 -29.44 -30.19
C LYS A 216 -11.29 -29.88 -31.37
N LYS A 217 -10.04 -30.30 -31.05
CA LYS A 217 -9.50 -31.64 -31.41
C LYS A 217 -8.36 -32.08 -30.47
N THR A 218 -8.39 -33.34 -30.04
CA THR A 218 -7.35 -33.99 -29.21
C THR A 218 -6.62 -35.05 -30.05
N GLN A 219 -5.28 -35.16 -30.00
CA GLN A 219 -4.59 -36.36 -30.49
C GLN A 219 -3.20 -36.55 -29.85
N PHE A 220 -3.05 -37.58 -29.01
CA PHE A 220 -1.77 -38.10 -28.53
C PHE A 220 -1.33 -39.28 -29.42
N HIS A 221 -0.18 -39.17 -30.09
CA HIS A 221 0.66 -40.28 -30.58
C HIS A 221 2.12 -39.93 -30.20
N GLY A 222 3.04 -40.83 -29.86
CA GLY A 222 2.92 -42.29 -29.84
C GLY A 222 4.17 -42.99 -30.42
N ARG A 223 5.30 -42.95 -29.69
CA ARG A 223 6.38 -43.98 -29.69
C ARG A 223 7.08 -44.36 -31.02
N GLY A 224 8.38 -44.05 -31.15
CA GLY A 224 9.30 -44.92 -31.91
C GLY A 224 10.59 -44.32 -32.51
N LYS A 225 11.76 -44.81 -32.03
CA LYS A 225 13.01 -45.19 -32.76
C LYS A 225 13.37 -44.45 -34.08
N GLY A 226 14.59 -43.97 -34.31
CA GLY A 226 15.88 -44.08 -33.60
C GLY A 226 17.04 -43.64 -34.53
N LEU A 227 18.29 -44.03 -34.21
CA LEU A 227 19.56 -43.68 -34.91
C LEU A 227 20.02 -42.20 -34.70
N GLY A 228 21.27 -41.88 -34.33
CA GLY A 228 22.37 -42.73 -33.88
C GLY A 228 23.72 -41.98 -33.94
N ALA A 229 24.28 -41.58 -32.79
CA ALA A 229 25.66 -41.09 -32.67
C ALA A 229 26.19 -41.34 -31.24
N VAL A 230 27.45 -41.78 -31.12
CA VAL A 230 28.08 -42.23 -29.87
C VAL A 230 29.13 -41.21 -29.42
N PRO A 231 29.28 -40.99 -28.10
CA PRO A 231 30.62 -40.95 -27.52
C PRO A 231 30.77 -41.96 -26.36
N LYS A 232 31.87 -42.72 -26.38
CA LYS A 232 32.27 -43.58 -25.25
C LYS A 232 33.03 -42.74 -24.22
N GLY A 233 32.54 -42.71 -22.98
CA GLY A 233 33.27 -42.20 -21.80
C GLY A 233 32.94 -43.07 -20.59
N ARG A 234 33.96 -43.53 -19.85
CA ARG A 234 33.79 -44.50 -18.75
C ARG A 234 33.27 -43.85 -17.47
N GLY A 235 32.22 -44.43 -16.88
CA GLY A 235 31.79 -44.21 -15.48
C GLY A 235 30.77 -45.28 -15.08
N PRO A 236 30.87 -45.90 -13.88
CA PRO A 236 29.99 -47.00 -13.49
C PRO A 236 28.58 -46.54 -13.06
N PRO A 237 27.52 -47.32 -13.33
CA PRO A 237 26.13 -46.92 -13.05
C PRO A 237 25.69 -47.24 -11.61
N ALA A 238 24.96 -46.33 -10.99
CA ALA A 238 24.18 -46.61 -9.78
C ALA A 238 22.83 -47.26 -10.18
N PRO A 239 22.35 -48.31 -9.49
CA PRO A 239 21.12 -49.01 -9.89
C PRO A 239 19.85 -48.18 -9.65
N GLY A 240 18.92 -48.21 -10.60
CA GLY A 240 17.59 -47.64 -10.41
C GLY A 240 16.64 -48.59 -9.67
N TRP A 241 15.67 -48.02 -8.96
CA TRP A 241 14.45 -48.74 -8.60
C TRP A 241 13.23 -47.82 -8.73
N THR A 242 12.34 -48.16 -9.65
CA THR A 242 10.99 -47.59 -9.75
C THR A 242 9.99 -48.63 -9.27
N GLY A 243 9.27 -48.33 -8.19
CA GLY A 243 8.12 -49.11 -7.70
C GLY A 243 7.43 -48.28 -6.61
N SER A 244 6.21 -47.78 -6.74
CA SER A 244 4.94 -48.41 -7.16
C SER A 244 4.39 -49.43 -6.16
N GLY A 245 3.78 -48.90 -5.08
CA GLY A 245 2.44 -49.30 -4.62
C GLY A 245 2.23 -50.64 -3.89
N PHE A 246 1.39 -50.58 -2.84
CA PHE A 246 0.72 -51.69 -2.15
C PHE A 246 1.64 -52.65 -1.35
N ASP A 247 1.20 -53.29 -0.25
CA ASP A 247 -0.07 -53.17 0.49
C ASP A 247 0.14 -53.38 2.00
N VAL A 248 -0.93 -53.24 2.79
CA VAL A 248 -1.01 -53.61 4.21
C VAL A 248 -1.14 -55.11 4.43
N ASP A 249 -0.37 -55.63 5.38
CA ASP A 249 -0.67 -56.79 6.24
C ASP A 249 0.31 -56.70 7.44
N GLY A 250 -0.04 -56.91 8.71
CA GLY A 250 -1.28 -57.44 9.27
C GLY A 250 -0.99 -58.68 10.12
N ARG A 251 -0.73 -58.50 11.43
CA ARG A 251 -1.02 -59.45 12.55
C ARG A 251 -0.40 -59.03 13.89
N ASN A 252 -1.25 -59.15 14.92
CA ASN A 252 -1.02 -59.55 16.32
C ASN A 252 0.24 -59.06 17.05
#